data_AF-A0AAP0P1V8-F1
#
_entry.id   AF-A0AAP0P1V8-F1
#
_cell.length_a   1.000
_cell.length_b   1.000
_cell.length_c   1.000
_cell.angle_alpha   90.00
_cell.angle_beta   90.00
_cell.angle_gamma   90.00
#
_symmetry.space_group_name_H-M   'P 1'
#
loop_
_entity.id
_entity.type
_entity.pdbx_description
1 polymer ?
#
loop_
_entity_poly.entity_id
_entity_poly.type
_entity_poly.pdbx_seq_one_letter_code
_entity_poly.pdbx_strand_id
1 'polypeptide(L)'
;MYRLFYRIPQGLDTIANIFKKVVTAEGKSLVEHSNDSIRNRNVFWKTVIGLHDKHLGYVTKYFKNNILFREALDGAFNVFCNENVGNISSAKMLVNFFAMIF
;
A
#
# COMPACT_ATOMS: atom_id res chain seq x y z
N MET A 1 0.51 16.48 -13.88
CA MET A 1 1.84 16.48 -13.21
C MET A 1 2.85 15.51 -13.82
N TYR A 2 2.53 14.23 -14.06
CA TYR A 2 3.49 13.24 -14.58
C TYR A 2 4.34 13.69 -15.79
N ARG A 3 3.72 14.28 -16.82
CA ARG A 3 4.43 14.75 -18.03
C ARG A 3 5.46 15.85 -17.78
N LEU A 4 5.27 16.66 -16.73
CA LEU A 4 6.17 17.76 -16.37
C LEU A 4 7.42 17.21 -15.68
N PHE A 5 7.23 16.39 -14.64
CA PHE A 5 8.32 15.78 -13.88
C PHE A 5 9.11 14.73 -14.67
N TYR A 6 8.50 14.11 -15.68
CA TYR A 6 9.21 13.24 -16.62
C TYR A 6 10.35 13.96 -17.38
N ARG A 7 10.22 15.28 -17.58
CA ARG A 7 11.20 16.08 -18.33
C ARG A 7 12.33 16.62 -17.46
N ILE A 8 12.23 16.48 -16.15
CA ILE A 8 13.20 16.99 -15.18
C ILE A 8 14.04 15.81 -14.71
N PRO A 9 15.38 15.90 -14.72
CA PRO A 9 16.25 14.89 -14.12
C PRO A 9 15.81 14.61 -12.68
N GLN A 10 15.61 13.34 -12.30
CA GLN A 10 15.13 12.91 -10.97
C GLN A 10 13.75 13.45 -10.55
N GLY A 11 13.01 14.11 -11.46
CA GLY A 11 11.68 14.65 -11.18
C GLY A 11 10.69 13.54 -10.86
N LEU A 12 10.76 12.41 -11.57
CA LEU A 12 9.90 11.26 -11.29
C LEU A 12 10.25 10.56 -9.97
N ASP A 13 11.52 10.41 -9.65
CA ASP A 13 11.98 9.82 -8.37
C ASP A 13 11.44 10.60 -7.18
N THR A 14 11.48 11.93 -7.26
CA THR A 14 10.94 12.82 -6.22
C THR A 14 9.44 12.59 -6.02
N ILE A 15 8.68 12.52 -7.11
CA ILE A 15 7.23 12.33 -7.05
C ILE A 15 6.88 10.90 -6.62
N ALA A 16 7.62 9.88 -7.06
CA ALA A 16 7.45 8.50 -6.63
C ALA A 16 7.72 8.36 -5.12
N ASN A 17 8.74 9.03 -4.59
CA ASN A 17 9.02 9.07 -3.15
C ASN A 17 7.93 9.77 -2.35
N ILE A 18 7.38 10.88 -2.86
CA ILE A 18 6.24 11.55 -2.22
C ILE A 18 5.00 10.63 -2.24
N PHE A 19 4.72 10.00 -3.37
CA PHE A 19 3.64 9.04 -3.50
C PHE A 19 3.78 7.90 -2.49
N LYS A 20 4.96 7.29 -2.38
CA LYS A 20 5.27 6.26 -1.36
C LYS A 20 4.94 6.75 0.06
N LYS A 21 5.38 7.96 0.43
CA LYS A 21 5.11 8.53 1.76
C LYS A 21 3.61 8.72 2.02
N VAL A 22 2.85 9.22 1.05
CA VAL A 22 1.40 9.41 1.17
C VAL A 22 0.69 8.06 1.37
N VAL A 23 1.00 7.07 0.54
CA VAL A 23 0.40 5.72 0.67
C VAL A 23 0.78 5.08 2.00
N THR A 24 2.04 5.25 2.45
CA THR A 24 2.50 4.72 3.74
C THR A 24 1.73 5.35 4.90
N ALA A 25 1.51 6.67 4.89
CA ALA A 25 0.74 7.36 5.92
C ALA A 25 -0.73 6.90 5.96
N GLU A 26 -1.36 6.72 4.79
CA GLU A 26 -2.72 6.20 4.69
C GLU A 26 -2.80 4.75 5.22
N GLY A 27 -1.82 3.91 4.88
CA GLY A 27 -1.72 2.53 5.39
C GLY A 27 -1.50 2.45 6.90
N LYS A 28 -0.64 3.29 7.48
CA LYS A 28 -0.41 3.33 8.94
C LYS A 28 -1.65 3.77 9.72
N SER A 29 -2.39 4.76 9.21
CA SER A 29 -3.66 5.16 9.81
C SER A 29 -4.66 3.99 9.87
N LEU A 30 -4.73 3.16 8.82
CA LEU A 30 -5.57 1.95 8.84
C LEU A 30 -5.12 0.91 9.87
N VAL A 31 -3.80 0.75 10.07
CA VAL A 31 -3.23 -0.16 11.09
C VAL A 31 -3.63 0.30 12.50
N GLU A 32 -3.47 1.59 12.80
CA GLU A 32 -3.78 2.18 14.11
C GLU A 32 -5.27 2.05 14.49
N HIS A 33 -6.17 2.04 13.50
CA HIS A 33 -7.62 1.97 13.74
C HIS A 33 -8.16 0.53 13.80
N SER A 34 -7.30 -0.49 13.69
CA SER A 34 -7.71 -1.89 13.73
C SER A 34 -7.79 -2.43 15.17
N ASN A 35 -9.00 -2.49 15.74
CA ASN A 35 -9.25 -3.10 17.05
C ASN A 35 -9.10 -4.63 17.00
N ASP A 36 -8.45 -5.23 18.00
CA ASP A 36 -7.91 -6.61 18.10
C ASP A 36 -8.91 -7.80 18.06
N SER A 37 -10.04 -7.70 17.35
CA SER A 37 -10.97 -8.83 17.16
C SER A 37 -10.74 -9.55 15.82
N ILE A 38 -11.03 -10.86 15.78
CA ILE A 38 -10.93 -11.68 14.55
C ILE A 38 -11.80 -11.11 13.40
N ARG A 39 -13.00 -10.59 13.70
CA ARG A 39 -13.86 -9.94 12.70
C ARG A 39 -13.25 -8.64 12.16
N ASN A 40 -12.67 -7.83 13.03
CA ASN A 40 -12.01 -6.58 12.63
C ASN A 40 -10.76 -6.85 11.77
N ARG A 41 -10.10 -7.99 11.95
CA ARG A 41 -8.95 -8.39 11.12
C ARG A 41 -9.32 -8.73 9.68
N ASN A 42 -10.47 -9.38 9.43
CA ASN A 42 -10.93 -9.61 8.05
C ASN A 42 -11.36 -8.30 7.37
N VAL A 43 -11.96 -7.38 8.13
CA VAL A 43 -12.30 -6.04 7.64
C VAL A 43 -11.02 -5.25 7.30
N PHE A 44 -9.99 -5.34 8.15
CA PHE A 44 -8.69 -4.74 7.91
C PHE A 44 -8.04 -5.23 6.60
N TRP A 45 -8.02 -6.53 6.31
CA TRP A 45 -7.42 -7.01 5.05
C TRP A 45 -8.22 -6.60 3.81
N LYS A 46 -9.56 -6.55 3.92
CA LYS A 46 -10.40 -6.00 2.84
C LYS A 46 -10.10 -4.53 2.57
N THR A 47 -9.86 -3.73 3.62
CA THR A 47 -9.50 -2.31 3.45
C THR A 47 -8.08 -2.14 2.90
N VAL A 48 -7.11 -2.97 3.32
CA VAL A 48 -5.75 -2.97 2.75
C VAL A 48 -5.75 -3.34 1.26
N ILE A 49 -6.50 -4.37 0.85
CA ILE A 49 -6.64 -4.73 -0.57
C ILE A 49 -7.32 -3.59 -1.35
N GLY A 50 -8.39 -3.01 -0.81
CA GLY A 50 -9.06 -1.86 -1.44
C GLY A 50 -8.14 -0.64 -1.59
N LEU A 51 -7.25 -0.41 -0.61
CA LEU A 51 -6.23 0.63 -0.67
C LEU A 51 -5.21 0.35 -1.79
N HIS A 52 -4.79 -0.90 -1.94
CA HIS A 52 -3.88 -1.32 -3.00
C HIS A 52 -4.50 -1.06 -4.38
N ASP A 53 -5.72 -1.55 -4.59
CA ASP A 53 -6.41 -1.43 -5.88
C ASP A 53 -6.69 0.03 -6.26
N LYS A 54 -7.06 0.86 -5.27
CA LYS A 54 -7.23 2.32 -5.45
C LYS A 54 -5.95 2.96 -5.98
N HIS A 55 -4.83 2.72 -5.32
CA HIS A 55 -3.55 3.34 -5.68
C HIS A 55 -2.94 2.75 -6.95
N LEU A 56 -3.07 1.45 -7.18
CA LEU A 56 -2.70 0.82 -8.45
C LEU A 56 -3.52 1.38 -9.63
N GLY A 57 -4.81 1.66 -9.41
CA GLY A 57 -5.65 2.36 -10.36
C GLY A 57 -5.13 3.76 -10.71
N TYR A 58 -4.64 4.52 -9.72
CA TYR A 58 -3.99 5.81 -9.97
C TYR A 58 -2.68 5.67 -10.74
N VAL A 59 -1.83 4.70 -10.36
CA VAL A 59 -0.58 4.38 -11.07
C VAL A 59 -0.84 4.05 -12.54
N THR A 60 -1.83 3.21 -12.80
CA THR A 60 -2.22 2.83 -14.15
C THR A 60 -2.76 4.01 -14.96
N LYS A 61 -3.68 4.79 -14.38
CA LYS A 61 -4.41 5.87 -15.09
C LYS A 61 -3.57 7.14 -15.29
N TYR A 62 -2.85 7.59 -14.26
CA TYR A 62 -2.21 8.91 -14.26
C TYR A 62 -0.70 8.86 -14.44
N PHE A 63 -0.08 7.72 -14.11
CA PHE A 63 1.37 7.53 -14.20
C PHE A 63 1.78 6.55 -15.30
N LYS A 64 0.87 6.25 -16.24
CA LYS A 64 1.10 5.33 -17.37
C LYS A 64 1.68 3.97 -16.94
N ASN A 65 1.25 3.47 -15.77
CA ASN A 65 1.77 2.24 -15.20
C ASN A 65 3.32 2.23 -15.08
N ASN A 66 3.93 3.37 -14.78
CA ASN A 66 5.38 3.51 -14.68
C ASN A 66 5.95 2.62 -13.55
N ILE A 67 7.10 1.98 -13.82
CA ILE A 67 7.74 1.02 -12.90
C ILE A 67 8.10 1.68 -11.56
N LEU A 68 8.64 2.90 -11.56
CA LEU A 68 9.01 3.62 -10.33
C LEU A 68 7.82 3.82 -9.39
N PHE A 69 6.63 4.05 -9.94
CA PHE A 69 5.41 4.24 -9.15
C PHE A 69 4.83 2.91 -8.64
N ARG A 70 5.03 1.82 -9.37
CA ARG A 70 4.73 0.46 -8.89
C ARG A 70 5.68 0.06 -7.76
N GLU A 71 6.97 0.27 -7.93
CA GLU A 71 7.97 0.02 -6.89
C GLU A 71 7.76 0.91 -5.65
N ALA A 72 7.33 2.16 -5.85
CA ALA A 72 6.95 3.05 -4.75
C ALA A 72 5.70 2.56 -4.02
N LEU A 73 4.71 2.01 -4.74
CA LEU A 73 3.51 1.39 -4.17
C LEU A 73 3.87 0.14 -3.36
N ASP A 74 4.58 -0.81 -3.96
CA ASP A 74 5.03 -2.04 -3.31
C ASP A 74 5.90 -1.73 -2.09
N GLY A 75 6.79 -0.75 -2.24
CA GLY A 75 7.64 -0.26 -1.17
C GLY A 75 6.86 0.39 -0.02
N ALA A 76 5.72 1.02 -0.27
CA ALA A 76 4.87 1.58 0.78
C ALA A 76 4.17 0.45 1.56
N PHE A 77 3.59 -0.52 0.86
CA PHE A 77 2.95 -1.69 1.46
C PHE A 77 3.94 -2.51 2.27
N ASN A 78 5.17 -2.71 1.79
CA ASN A 78 6.22 -3.37 2.55
C ASN A 78 6.60 -2.63 3.84
N VAL A 79 6.37 -1.31 3.96
CA VAL A 79 6.63 -0.59 5.22
C VAL A 79 5.54 -0.89 6.23
N PHE A 80 4.28 -0.55 5.94
CA PHE A 80 3.23 -0.66 6.95
C PHE A 80 2.68 -2.08 7.13
N CYS A 81 2.81 -2.96 6.14
CA CYS A 81 2.48 -4.37 6.33
C CYS A 81 3.57 -5.11 7.12
N ASN A 82 4.82 -4.68 7.16
CA ASN A 82 5.86 -5.35 7.96
C ASN A 82 6.09 -4.72 9.35
N GLU A 83 5.57 -3.52 9.58
CA GLU A 83 5.44 -3.01 10.95
C GLU A 83 4.45 -3.90 11.71
N ASN A 84 4.91 -4.56 12.78
CA ASN A 84 4.13 -5.54 13.53
C ASN A 84 2.75 -4.98 13.94
N VAL A 85 1.68 -5.51 13.35
CA VAL A 85 0.31 -5.30 13.83
C VAL A 85 0.04 -6.33 14.94
N GLY A 86 0.51 -6.02 16.15
CA GLY A 86 0.40 -6.90 17.32
C GLY A 86 1.34 -8.13 17.28
N ASN A 87 0.94 -9.22 17.97
CA ASN A 87 1.78 -10.42 18.22
C ASN A 87 1.84 -11.43 17.05
N ILE A 88 1.27 -11.13 15.86
CA ILE A 88 1.24 -12.08 14.74
C ILE A 88 1.82 -11.41 13.50
N SER A 89 2.86 -12.02 12.93
CA SER A 89 3.46 -11.61 11.66
C SER A 89 2.44 -11.57 10.52
N SER A 90 2.53 -10.52 9.71
CA SER A 90 1.69 -10.23 8.54
C SER A 90 1.72 -11.33 7.49
N ALA A 91 2.84 -12.08 7.39
CA ALA A 91 2.94 -13.26 6.53
C ALA A 91 2.02 -14.39 6.99
N LYS A 92 1.95 -14.64 8.30
CA LYS A 92 1.06 -15.66 8.89
C LYS A 92 -0.41 -15.25 8.80
N MET A 93 -0.69 -13.95 8.74
CA MET A 93 -2.04 -13.41 8.55
C MET A 93 -2.53 -13.51 7.10
N LEU A 94 -1.69 -13.21 6.11
CA LEU A 94 -2.02 -13.38 4.70
C LEU A 94 -2.38 -14.84 4.39
N VAL A 95 -1.61 -15.79 4.92
CA VAL A 95 -1.90 -17.23 4.80
C VAL A 95 -3.29 -17.59 5.35
N ASN A 96 -3.68 -17.04 6.51
CA ASN A 96 -5.01 -17.28 7.09
C ASN A 96 -6.14 -16.61 6.29
N PHE A 97 -5.90 -15.45 5.68
CA PHE A 97 -6.88 -14.79 4.81
C PHE A 97 -7.13 -15.62 3.53
N PHE A 98 -6.06 -16.09 2.87
CA PHE A 98 -6.19 -16.99 1.73
C PHE A 98 -6.88 -18.32 2.10
N ALA A 99 -6.65 -18.83 3.31
CA ALA A 99 -7.28 -20.06 3.81
C ALA A 99 -8.76 -19.89 4.23
N MET A 100 -9.27 -18.66 4.42
CA MET A 100 -10.68 -18.40 4.75
C MET A 100 -11.54 -18.09 3.51
N ILE A 101 -10.92 -17.85 2.36
CA ILE A 101 -11.61 -17.49 1.10
C ILE A 101 -11.80 -18.72 0.19
N PHE A 102 -11.16 -19.84 0.51
CA PHE A 102 -11.37 -21.17 -0.07
C PHE A 102 -11.99 -22.11 0.96
#